data_AF-A0A7Y6XKR2-F1
#
_entry.id   AF-A0A7Y6XKR2-F1
#
_cell.length_a   1.000
_cell.length_b   1.000
_cell.length_c   1.000
_cell.angle_alpha   90.00
_cell.angle_beta   90.00
_cell.angle_gamma   90.00
#
_symmetry.space_group_name_H-M   'P 1'
#
loop_
_entity.id
_entity.type
_entity.pdbx_description
1 polymer ?
#
loop_
_entity_poly.entity_id
_entity_poly.type
_entity_poly.pdbx_seq_one_letter_code
_entity_poly.pdbx_strand_id
1 'polypeptide(L)'
;MPQTERLQASLPSFSMKELTRLSKELGVDKSTVVQEALSLFSKAALEARQGCRLAFLPRTPQGTVREFSTPLLTHMEQAAQKDPVEIVLPDADFDRVVTRLTKPAKPTAALRALARKQRRR
;
A
#
# COMPACT_ATOMS: atom_id res chain seq x y z
N MET A 1 -14.55 -8.58 19.44
CA MET A 1 -15.13 -8.52 18.08
C MET A 1 -15.25 -7.06 17.71
N PRO A 2 -14.68 -6.58 16.59
CA PRO A 2 -14.96 -5.22 16.14
C PRO A 2 -16.47 -5.09 15.93
N GLN A 3 -17.06 -4.01 16.46
CA GLN A 3 -18.48 -3.71 16.26
C GLN A 3 -18.66 -3.24 14.81
N THR A 4 -19.49 -3.95 14.05
CA THR A 4 -19.78 -3.62 12.65
C THR A 4 -21.10 -2.88 12.57
N GLU A 5 -21.08 -1.64 12.09
CA GLU A 5 -22.28 -0.86 11.80
C GLU A 5 -22.58 -0.88 10.30
N ARG A 6 -23.86 -0.88 9.93
CA ARG A 6 -24.30 -0.90 8.53
C ARG A 6 -24.68 0.51 8.07
N LEU A 7 -24.01 1.01 7.06
CA LEU A 7 -24.38 2.23 6.35
C LEU A 7 -25.31 1.89 5.17
N GLN A 8 -26.48 2.53 5.11
CA GLN A 8 -27.37 2.47 3.95
C GLN A 8 -27.67 3.89 3.48
N ALA A 9 -27.35 4.20 2.23
CA ALA A 9 -27.49 5.53 1.67
C ALA A 9 -28.08 5.45 0.25
N SER A 10 -28.94 6.42 -0.07
CA SER A 10 -29.42 6.65 -1.43
C SER A 10 -28.52 7.70 -2.08
N LEU A 11 -27.87 7.34 -3.18
CA LEU A 11 -26.95 8.22 -3.90
C LEU A 11 -27.57 8.64 -5.24
N PRO A 12 -27.37 9.89 -5.67
CA PRO A 12 -27.71 10.32 -7.02
C PRO A 12 -27.04 9.45 -8.08
N SER A 13 -27.67 9.37 -9.26
CA SER A 13 -27.18 8.54 -10.37
C SER A 13 -25.77 8.92 -10.83
N PHE A 14 -25.42 10.22 -10.81
CA PHE A 14 -24.07 10.68 -11.16
C PHE A 14 -23.02 10.18 -10.15
N SER A 15 -23.30 10.27 -8.85
CA SER A 15 -22.39 9.81 -7.80
C SER A 15 -22.20 8.30 -7.86
N MET A 16 -23.26 7.55 -8.18
CA MET A 16 -23.16 6.10 -8.38
C MET A 16 -22.30 5.72 -9.59
N LYS A 17 -22.34 6.53 -10.67
CA LYS A 17 -21.47 6.34 -11.84
C LYS A 17 -20.01 6.59 -11.48
N GLU A 18 -19.71 7.68 -10.78
CA GLU A 18 -18.36 8.01 -10.32
C GLU A 18 -17.81 6.93 -9.38
N LEU A 19 -18.59 6.50 -8.39
CA LEU A 19 -18.20 5.42 -7.48
C LEU A 19 -17.93 4.11 -8.22
N THR A 20 -18.75 3.78 -9.22
CA THR A 20 -18.55 2.58 -10.04
C THR A 20 -17.31 2.71 -10.92
N ARG A 21 -17.02 3.90 -11.43
CA ARG A 21 -15.80 4.18 -12.21
C ARG A 21 -14.55 4.04 -11.34
N LEU A 22 -14.52 4.69 -10.18
CA LEU A 22 -13.40 4.61 -9.23
C LEU A 22 -13.16 3.18 -8.74
N SER A 23 -14.23 2.46 -8.41
CA SER A 23 -14.15 1.04 -8.04
C SER A 23 -13.48 0.19 -9.13
N LYS A 24 -13.80 0.44 -10.41
CA LYS A 24 -13.16 -0.25 -11.55
C LYS A 24 -11.71 0.17 -11.76
N GLU A 25 -11.41 1.46 -11.72
CA GLU A 25 -10.06 1.99 -11.92
C GLU A 25 -9.09 1.50 -10.82
N LEU A 26 -9.57 1.39 -9.59
CA LEU A 26 -8.78 0.96 -8.44
C LEU A 26 -8.81 -0.56 -8.19
N GLY A 27 -9.68 -1.30 -8.89
CA GLY A 27 -9.83 -2.75 -8.72
C GLY A 27 -10.35 -3.17 -7.35
N VAL A 28 -11.11 -2.32 -6.66
CA VAL A 28 -11.63 -2.57 -5.29
C VAL A 28 -13.14 -2.40 -5.20
N ASP A 29 -13.75 -3.01 -4.19
CA ASP A 29 -15.17 -2.91 -3.93
C ASP A 29 -15.61 -1.48 -3.59
N LYS A 30 -16.84 -1.13 -4.00
CA LYS A 30 -17.45 0.18 -3.73
C LYS A 30 -17.46 0.53 -2.23
N SER A 31 -17.69 -0.46 -1.36
CA SER A 31 -17.66 -0.27 0.10
C SER A 31 -16.29 0.17 0.58
N THR A 32 -15.22 -0.44 0.04
CA THR A 32 -13.83 -0.07 0.34
C THR A 32 -13.54 1.35 -0.14
N VAL A 33 -13.99 1.71 -1.35
CA VAL A 33 -13.85 3.09 -1.86
C VAL A 33 -14.53 4.09 -0.93
N VAL A 34 -15.75 3.80 -0.47
CA VAL A 34 -16.48 4.68 0.46
C VAL A 34 -15.79 4.77 1.82
N GLN A 35 -15.32 3.65 2.36
CA GLN A 35 -14.59 3.62 3.62
C GLN A 35 -13.32 4.47 3.55
N GLU A 36 -12.58 4.40 2.45
CA GLU A 36 -11.37 5.19 2.29
C GLU A 36 -11.61 6.65 1.95
N ALA A 37 -12.69 6.96 1.23
CA ALA A 37 -13.12 8.34 1.07
C ALA A 37 -13.47 8.98 2.42
N LEU A 38 -14.13 8.24 3.31
CA LEU A 38 -14.46 8.70 4.66
C LEU A 38 -13.20 8.88 5.54
N SER A 39 -12.24 7.96 5.46
CA SER A 39 -10.98 8.06 6.22
C SER A 39 -10.16 9.28 5.78
N LEU A 40 -10.04 9.51 4.47
CA LEU A 40 -9.37 10.66 3.88
C LEU A 40 -10.08 11.96 4.23
N PHE A 41 -11.41 12.01 4.09
CA PHE A 41 -12.20 13.19 4.41
C PHE A 41 -12.11 13.55 5.90
N SER A 42 -12.17 12.55 6.79
CA SER A 42 -12.03 12.77 8.23
C SER A 42 -10.67 13.38 8.58
N LYS A 43 -9.59 12.84 8.01
CA LYS A 43 -8.25 13.39 8.20
C LYS A 43 -8.13 14.81 7.65
N ALA A 44 -8.58 15.05 6.43
CA ALA A 44 -8.63 16.36 5.79
C ALA A 44 -9.38 17.40 6.65
N ALA A 45 -10.54 17.03 7.18
CA ALA A 45 -11.35 17.89 8.03
C ALA A 45 -10.65 18.21 9.36
N LEU A 46 -9.97 17.24 9.99
CA LEU A 46 -9.21 17.46 11.22
C LEU A 46 -8.03 18.41 11.00
N GLU A 47 -7.29 18.26 9.90
CA GLU A 47 -6.19 19.16 9.53
C GLU A 47 -6.69 20.59 9.27
N ALA A 48 -7.80 20.73 8.53
CA ALA A 48 -8.42 22.02 8.27
C ALA A 48 -8.86 22.73 9.56
N ARG A 49 -9.43 21.97 10.52
CA ARG A 49 -9.79 22.51 11.84
C ARG A 49 -8.58 22.99 12.66
N GLN A 50 -7.39 22.44 12.40
CA GLN A 50 -6.14 22.87 13.03
C GLN A 50 -5.48 24.05 12.29
N GLY A 51 -6.14 24.63 11.28
CA GLY A 51 -5.62 25.73 10.47
C GLY A 51 -4.65 25.29 9.37
N CYS A 52 -4.47 23.98 9.16
CA CYS A 52 -3.65 23.46 8.07
C CYS A 52 -4.42 23.49 6.75
N ARG A 53 -3.71 23.73 5.63
CA ARG A 53 -4.27 23.68 4.27
C ARG A 53 -3.79 22.42 3.56
N LEU A 54 -4.66 21.80 2.78
CA LEU A 54 -4.30 20.68 1.92
C LEU A 54 -3.75 21.22 0.61
N ALA A 55 -2.58 20.74 0.22
CA ALA A 55 -1.94 21.08 -1.04
C ALA A 55 -1.42 19.78 -1.69
N PHE A 56 -1.63 19.66 -3.00
CA PHE A 56 -1.00 18.61 -3.80
C PHE A 56 0.39 19.11 -4.18
N LEU A 57 1.42 18.52 -3.58
CA LEU A 57 2.81 18.87 -3.83
C LEU A 57 3.43 17.84 -4.79
N PRO A 58 4.22 18.28 -5.79
CA PRO A 58 5.03 17.35 -6.56
C PRO A 58 6.03 16.65 -5.65
N ARG A 59 6.43 15.42 -6.00
CA ARG A 59 7.42 14.65 -5.25
C ARG A 59 8.76 15.41 -5.28
N THR A 60 9.10 16.09 -4.19
CA THR A 60 10.33 16.89 -4.08
C THR A 60 11.21 16.33 -2.94
N PRO A 61 12.55 16.45 -3.06
CA PRO A 61 13.47 15.97 -2.02
C PRO A 61 13.40 16.76 -0.71
N GLN A 62 12.67 17.87 -0.67
CA GLN A 62 12.51 18.73 0.51
C GLN A 62 11.50 18.18 1.54
N GLY A 63 10.87 17.04 1.26
CA GLY A 63 10.06 16.27 2.21
C GLY A 63 8.57 16.64 2.21
N THR A 64 7.75 15.65 2.55
CA THR A 64 6.31 15.82 2.82
C THR A 64 6.13 16.53 4.16
N VAL A 65 5.33 17.60 4.20
CA VAL A 65 5.06 18.36 5.45
C VAL A 65 4.28 17.48 6.45
N ARG A 66 3.31 16.71 5.96
CA ARG A 66 2.55 15.70 6.70
C ARG A 66 2.14 14.58 5.75
N GLU A 67 2.21 13.35 6.22
CA GLU A 67 1.85 12.16 5.45
C GLU A 67 0.65 11.44 6.09
N PHE A 68 -0.25 10.95 5.26
CA PHE A 68 -1.35 10.09 5.66
C PHE A 68 -1.43 8.92 4.69
N SER A 69 -1.34 7.72 5.22
CA SER A 69 -1.34 6.48 4.46
C SER A 69 -2.48 5.58 4.96
N THR A 70 -3.23 5.02 4.01
CA THR A 70 -4.25 4.00 4.24
C THR A 70 -3.85 2.75 3.47
N PRO A 71 -4.35 1.55 3.83
CA PRO A 71 -4.02 0.31 3.11
C PRO A 71 -4.26 0.41 1.60
N LEU A 72 -5.36 1.06 1.19
CA LEU A 72 -5.63 1.30 -0.23
C LEU A 72 -4.62 2.25 -0.87
N LEU A 73 -4.26 3.35 -0.20
CA LEU A 73 -3.25 4.29 -0.71
C LEU A 73 -1.88 3.65 -0.82
N THR A 74 -1.48 2.82 0.15
CA THR A 74 -0.23 2.05 0.08
C THR A 74 -0.23 1.09 -1.09
N HIS A 75 -1.34 0.38 -1.32
CA HIS A 75 -1.47 -0.50 -2.48
C HIS A 75 -1.39 0.28 -3.80
N MET A 76 -2.01 1.45 -3.87
CA MET A 76 -1.91 2.34 -5.03
C MET A 76 -0.50 2.88 -5.23
N GLU A 77 0.20 3.25 -4.17
CA GLU A 77 1.58 3.71 -4.23
C GLU A 77 2.49 2.62 -4.78
N GLN A 78 2.33 1.39 -4.29
CA GLN A 78 3.05 0.22 -4.79
C GLN A 78 2.74 -0.07 -6.26
N ALA A 79 1.48 0.04 -6.68
CA ALA A 79 1.09 -0.14 -8.07
C ALA A 79 1.61 0.97 -8.99
N ALA A 80 1.73 2.21 -8.48
CA ALA A 80 2.23 3.36 -9.23
C ALA A 80 3.77 3.38 -9.34
N GLN A 81 4.47 2.81 -8.36
CA GLN A 81 5.91 2.59 -8.42
C GLN A 81 6.16 1.36 -9.30
N LYS A 82 6.47 1.59 -10.59
CA LYS A 82 6.83 0.54 -11.56
C LYS A 82 7.74 -0.52 -10.92
N ASP A 83 7.22 -1.74 -10.91
CA ASP A 83 7.79 -3.03 -10.53
C ASP A 83 8.66 -3.12 -9.26
N PRO A 84 8.05 -3.41 -8.10
CA PRO A 84 8.77 -4.09 -7.01
C PRO A 84 9.22 -5.52 -7.38
N VAL A 85 8.81 -6.03 -8.56
CA VAL A 85 9.12 -7.38 -9.07
C VAL A 85 10.39 -7.41 -9.93
N GLU A 86 10.77 -6.30 -10.55
CA GLU A 86 11.90 -6.23 -11.47
C GLU A 86 13.16 -5.75 -10.74
N ILE A 87 13.91 -6.72 -10.21
CA ILE A 87 15.25 -6.46 -9.68
C ILE A 87 16.22 -6.41 -10.86
N VAL A 88 16.54 -5.21 -11.35
CA VAL A 88 17.58 -5.01 -12.35
C VAL A 88 18.94 -5.15 -11.68
N LEU A 89 19.57 -6.32 -11.86
CA LEU A 89 20.92 -6.60 -11.38
C LEU A 89 21.95 -6.19 -12.45
N PRO A 90 23.08 -5.57 -12.07
CA PRO A 90 24.25 -5.48 -12.94
C PRO A 90 24.75 -6.88 -13.32
N ASP A 91 25.30 -7.04 -14.53
CA ASP A 91 25.71 -8.36 -15.08
C ASP A 91 26.57 -9.18 -14.10
N ALA A 92 27.52 -8.55 -13.43
CA ALA A 92 28.40 -9.20 -12.47
C ALA A 92 27.67 -9.77 -11.24
N ASP A 93 26.55 -9.17 -10.83
CA ASP A 93 25.73 -9.66 -9.72
C ASP A 93 24.68 -10.69 -10.19
N PHE A 94 24.24 -10.62 -11.45
CA PHE A 94 23.41 -11.65 -12.06
C PHE A 94 24.14 -13.00 -12.12
N ASP A 95 25.40 -13.01 -12.58
CA ASP A 95 26.23 -14.22 -12.63
C ASP A 95 26.44 -14.86 -11.25
N ARG A 96 26.56 -14.04 -10.20
CA ARG A 96 26.66 -14.51 -8.81
C ARG A 96 25.39 -15.23 -8.36
N VAL A 97 24.23 -14.71 -8.74
CA VAL A 97 22.93 -15.33 -8.42
C VAL A 97 22.80 -16.66 -9.16
N VAL A 98 23.09 -16.70 -10.46
CA VAL A 98 23.06 -17.93 -11.27
C VAL A 98 23.99 -19.00 -10.69
N THR A 99 25.21 -18.62 -10.28
CA THR A 99 26.18 -19.55 -9.69
C THR A 99 25.69 -20.10 -8.34
N ARG A 100 25.05 -19.29 -7.51
CA ARG A 100 24.52 -19.72 -6.20
C ARG A 100 23.23 -20.55 -6.32
N LEU A 101 22.45 -20.36 -7.37
CA LEU A 101 21.28 -21.19 -7.67
C LEU A 101 21.70 -22.58 -8.17
N THR A 102 22.73 -22.67 -9.02
CA THR A 102 23.26 -23.94 -9.52
C THR A 102 24.05 -24.71 -8.47
N LYS A 103 24.71 -24.01 -7.53
CA LYS A 103 25.43 -24.60 -6.39
C LYS A 103 24.96 -24.00 -5.06
N PRO A 104 23.78 -24.42 -4.55
CA PRO A 104 23.24 -23.87 -3.32
C PRO A 104 24.12 -24.22 -2.12
N ALA A 105 24.44 -23.21 -1.30
CA ALA A 105 25.17 -23.40 -0.07
C ALA A 105 24.30 -24.09 0.99
N LYS A 106 24.92 -24.93 1.83
CA LYS A 106 24.23 -25.53 2.97
C LYS A 106 23.82 -24.45 3.98
N PRO A 107 22.64 -24.56 4.62
CA PRO A 107 22.20 -23.61 5.63
C PRO A 107 23.21 -23.50 6.79
N THR A 108 23.57 -22.28 7.14
CA THR A 108 24.50 -22.00 8.24
C THR A 108 23.93 -22.46 9.58
N ALA A 109 24.80 -22.69 10.57
CA ALA A 109 24.38 -23.09 11.91
C ALA A 109 23.41 -22.07 12.56
N ALA A 110 23.64 -20.77 12.32
CA ALA A 110 22.77 -19.69 12.77
C ALA A 110 21.37 -19.77 12.14
N LEU A 111 21.27 -19.95 10.82
CA LEU A 111 19.98 -20.12 10.12
C LEU A 111 19.23 -21.37 10.60
N ARG A 112 19.94 -22.49 10.83
CA ARG A 112 19.35 -23.72 11.38
C ARG A 112 18.80 -23.53 12.80
N ALA A 113 19.50 -22.79 13.65
CA ALA A 113 19.04 -22.48 15.00
C ALA A 113 17.78 -21.60 14.98
N LEU A 114 17.74 -20.60 14.09
CA LEU A 114 16.63 -19.66 13.96
C LEU A 114 15.36 -20.34 13.42
N ALA A 115 15.48 -21.17 12.38
CA ALA A 115 14.37 -21.97 11.86
C ALA A 115 13.76 -22.93 12.91
N ARG A 116 14.61 -23.54 13.75
CA ARG A 116 14.16 -24.41 14.86
C ARG A 116 13.41 -23.63 15.95
N LYS A 117 13.79 -22.38 16.22
CA LYS A 117 13.11 -21.50 17.18
C LYS A 117 11.73 -21.08 16.69
N GLN A 118 11.58 -20.84 15.39
CA GLN A 118 10.34 -20.40 14.78
C GLN A 118 9.29 -21.52 14.68
N ARG A 119 9.72 -22.77 14.47
CA ARG A 119 8.84 -23.97 14.44
C ARG A 119 8.31 -24.39 15.81
N ARG A 120 8.87 -23.85 16.90
CA ARG A 120 8.44 -24.12 18.28
C ARG A 120 7.44 -23.08 18.83
N ARG A 121 7.14 -22.04 18.04
CA ARG A 121 6.01 -21.13 18.27
C ARG A 121 4.84 -21.57 17.40
#